data_AF-A0A181CCT2-F1
#
_entry.id   AF-A0A181CCT2-F1
#
_cell.length_a   1.000
_cell.length_b   1.000
_cell.length_c   1.000
_cell.angle_alpha   90.00
_cell.angle_beta   90.00
_cell.angle_gamma   90.00
#
_symmetry.space_group_name_H-M   'P 1'
#
loop_
_entity.id
_entity.type
_entity.pdbx_description
1 polymer ?
#
loop_
_entity_poly.entity_id
_entity_poly.type
_entity_poly.pdbx_seq_one_letter_code
_entity_poly.pdbx_strand_id
1 'polypeptide(L)'
;MLGSLLIVFREVMEAGLIVGIVLAATQGIAGRGRWVAGGIAAGVVGAAVVAVFAGSLSAALSGNGQDVFSATILCIAVVMLGWHTIWMTRHGREMAGDMKALGAEVVSGERSLTAMAVVVAVAVLREGVEVVLFLYGIAVSTHSGPLAMLGGGALGIAAGAALSWLLYRGLIVIPLHRLFAVTGLLIAFLAAGMASQAAALLAGDDLLPAFGYEIWDTSWLLSDGSMLGRAAKALFGYSDRPMGIQLMAWGGTLVVMTVATRLARRQPARP
;
A
#
# COMPACT_ATOMS: atom_id res chain seq x y z
N MET A 1 5.13 -7.74 -10.10
CA MET A 1 5.29 -8.80 -9.09
C MET A 1 5.91 -8.29 -7.79
N LEU A 2 7.07 -7.62 -7.81
CA LEU A 2 7.68 -7.09 -6.56
C LEU A 2 6.88 -5.94 -5.92
N GLY A 3 6.44 -4.96 -6.71
CA GLY A 3 5.61 -3.86 -6.19
C GLY A 3 4.31 -4.36 -5.56
N SER A 4 3.60 -5.27 -6.25
CA SER A 4 2.37 -5.88 -5.72
C SER A 4 2.61 -6.69 -4.44
N LEU A 5 3.74 -7.42 -4.37
CA LEU A 5 4.13 -8.13 -3.16
C LEU A 5 4.36 -7.19 -1.99
N LEU A 6 5.14 -6.11 -2.17
CA LEU A 6 5.50 -5.19 -1.09
C LEU A 6 4.29 -4.44 -0.52
N ILE A 7 3.43 -3.94 -1.40
CA ILE A 7 2.20 -3.25 -0.96
C ILE A 7 1.30 -4.22 -0.20
N VAL A 8 0.97 -5.36 -0.82
CA VAL A 8 0.04 -6.31 -0.21
C VAL A 8 0.60 -6.86 1.10
N PHE A 9 1.90 -7.14 1.16
CA PHE A 9 2.58 -7.53 2.39
C PHE A 9 2.39 -6.50 3.50
N ARG A 10 2.57 -5.20 3.20
CA ARG A 10 2.42 -4.13 4.19
C ARG A 10 0.97 -4.03 4.67
N GLU A 11 0.01 -3.92 3.77
CA GLU A 11 -1.38 -3.70 4.17
C GLU A 11 -1.95 -4.92 4.92
N VAL A 12 -1.57 -6.15 4.52
CA VAL A 12 -1.95 -7.37 5.24
C VAL A 12 -1.29 -7.43 6.62
N MET A 13 -0.05 -6.96 6.75
CA MET A 13 0.61 -6.86 8.04
C MET A 13 -0.06 -5.82 8.95
N GLU A 14 -0.50 -4.68 8.42
CA GLU A 14 -1.22 -3.65 9.17
C GLU A 14 -2.59 -4.15 9.65
N ALA A 15 -3.37 -4.76 8.76
CA ALA A 15 -4.62 -5.44 9.11
C ALA A 15 -4.37 -6.54 10.16
N GLY A 16 -3.33 -7.35 9.97
CA GLY A 16 -2.96 -8.43 10.87
C GLY A 16 -2.54 -7.96 12.25
N LEU A 17 -1.88 -6.80 12.36
CA LEU A 17 -1.54 -6.16 13.63
C LEU A 17 -2.81 -5.71 14.37
N ILE A 18 -3.74 -5.05 13.68
CA ILE A 18 -5.02 -4.61 14.26
C ILE A 18 -5.79 -5.81 14.80
N VAL A 19 -5.96 -6.84 13.97
CA VAL A 19 -6.60 -8.11 14.35
C VAL A 19 -5.87 -8.78 15.50
N GLY A 20 -4.54 -8.79 15.48
CA GLY A 20 -3.69 -9.37 16.52
C GLY A 20 -3.86 -8.66 17.86
N ILE A 21 -3.98 -7.34 17.88
CA ILE A 21 -4.24 -6.54 19.10
C ILE A 21 -5.63 -6.88 19.65
N VAL A 22 -6.66 -6.92 18.80
CA VAL A 22 -8.03 -7.29 19.22
C VAL A 22 -8.07 -8.73 19.75
N LEU A 23 -7.37 -9.66 19.10
CA LEU A 23 -7.22 -11.04 19.58
C LEU A 23 -6.37 -11.14 20.85
N ALA A 24 -5.42 -10.26 21.10
CA ALA A 24 -4.67 -10.26 22.36
C ALA A 24 -5.53 -9.70 23.49
N ALA A 25 -6.25 -8.61 23.23
CA ALA A 25 -7.06 -7.91 24.23
C ALA A 25 -8.32 -8.67 24.64
N THR A 26 -8.90 -9.50 23.76
CA THR A 26 -10.08 -10.32 24.07
C THR A 26 -9.76 -11.74 24.55
N GLN A 27 -8.51 -12.02 24.93
CA GLN A 27 -8.14 -13.33 25.49
C GLN A 27 -9.01 -13.66 26.71
N GLY A 28 -9.59 -14.86 26.72
CA GLY A 28 -10.47 -15.34 27.81
C GLY A 28 -11.96 -15.46 27.43
N ILE A 29 -12.43 -14.81 26.35
CA ILE A 29 -13.85 -14.89 25.94
C ILE A 29 -14.10 -16.12 25.05
N ALA A 30 -15.07 -16.96 25.41
CA ALA A 30 -15.50 -18.10 24.60
C ALA A 30 -16.15 -17.63 23.28
N GLY A 31 -15.79 -18.25 22.16
CA GLY A 31 -16.39 -17.96 20.84
C GLY A 31 -15.88 -16.70 20.13
N ARG A 32 -14.96 -15.93 20.73
CA ARG A 32 -14.37 -14.70 20.14
C ARG A 32 -13.76 -14.91 18.75
N GLY A 33 -13.12 -16.06 18.52
CA GLY A 33 -12.44 -16.36 17.25
C GLY A 33 -13.42 -16.41 16.07
N ARG A 34 -14.66 -16.85 16.29
CA ARG A 34 -15.70 -16.89 15.25
C ARG A 34 -16.14 -15.49 14.83
N TRP A 35 -16.25 -14.57 15.80
CA TRP A 35 -16.61 -13.17 15.54
C TRP A 35 -15.49 -12.43 14.81
N VAL A 36 -14.23 -12.62 15.22
CA VAL A 36 -13.08 -12.04 14.52
C VAL A 36 -12.94 -12.61 13.12
N ALA A 37 -13.06 -13.94 12.94
CA ALA A 37 -13.04 -14.57 11.63
C ALA A 37 -14.19 -14.08 10.72
N GLY A 38 -15.39 -13.91 11.29
CA GLY A 38 -16.53 -13.32 10.59
C GLY A 38 -16.27 -11.88 10.16
N GLY A 39 -15.65 -11.07 11.02
CA GLY A 39 -15.23 -9.71 10.69
C GLY A 39 -14.20 -9.68 9.55
N ILE A 40 -13.16 -10.51 9.63
CA ILE A 40 -12.15 -10.65 8.55
C ILE A 40 -12.83 -11.05 7.25
N ALA A 41 -13.68 -12.08 7.27
CA ALA A 41 -14.37 -12.57 6.08
C ALA A 41 -15.25 -11.47 5.47
N ALA A 42 -16.01 -10.73 6.29
CA ALA A 42 -16.82 -9.61 5.83
C ALA A 42 -15.97 -8.50 5.20
N GLY A 43 -14.84 -8.14 5.81
CA GLY A 43 -13.92 -7.14 5.28
C GLY A 43 -13.29 -7.56 3.94
N VAL A 44 -12.84 -8.82 3.84
CA VAL A 44 -12.28 -9.38 2.60
C VAL A 44 -13.34 -9.42 1.49
N VAL A 45 -14.56 -9.84 1.79
CA VAL A 45 -15.67 -9.82 0.83
C VAL A 45 -15.96 -8.40 0.37
N GLY A 46 -16.02 -7.44 1.30
CA GLY A 46 -16.22 -6.03 0.95
C GLY A 46 -15.11 -5.48 0.05
N ALA A 47 -13.84 -5.81 0.34
CA ALA A 47 -12.71 -5.42 -0.51
C ALA A 47 -12.78 -6.08 -1.90
N ALA A 48 -13.20 -7.34 -1.99
CA ALA A 48 -13.39 -8.03 -3.26
C ALA A 48 -14.51 -7.38 -4.10
N VAL A 49 -15.61 -6.95 -3.46
CA VAL A 49 -16.67 -6.18 -4.13
C VAL A 49 -16.11 -4.88 -4.69
N VAL A 50 -15.34 -4.12 -3.89
CA VAL A 50 -14.69 -2.89 -4.36
C VAL A 50 -13.73 -3.17 -5.52
N ALA A 51 -12.99 -4.28 -5.49
CA ALA A 51 -12.11 -4.70 -6.58
C ALA A 51 -12.86 -4.93 -7.90
N VAL A 52 -14.02 -5.61 -7.84
CA VAL A 52 -14.87 -5.84 -9.02
C VAL A 52 -15.41 -4.52 -9.56
N PHE A 53 -15.89 -3.63 -8.70
CA PHE A 53 -16.37 -2.30 -9.10
C PHE A 53 -15.26 -1.43 -9.70
N ALA A 54 -14.05 -1.47 -9.14
CA ALA A 54 -12.91 -0.74 -9.69
C ALA A 54 -12.51 -1.28 -11.08
N GLY A 55 -12.51 -2.60 -11.24
CA GLY A 55 -12.24 -3.25 -12.52
C GLY A 55 -13.29 -2.92 -13.60
N SER A 56 -14.58 -2.92 -13.24
CA SER A 56 -15.65 -2.58 -14.19
C SER A 56 -15.63 -1.10 -14.57
N LEU A 57 -15.36 -0.20 -13.63
CA LEU A 57 -15.21 1.22 -13.90
C LEU A 57 -14.03 1.49 -14.84
N SER A 58 -12.90 0.79 -14.63
CA SER A 58 -11.75 0.86 -15.54
C SER A 58 -12.09 0.41 -16.95
N ALA A 59 -12.85 -0.68 -17.10
CA ALA A 59 -13.23 -1.19 -18.41
C ALA A 59 -14.25 -0.28 -19.12
N ALA A 60 -15.13 0.38 -18.38
CA ALA A 60 -16.08 1.35 -18.93
C ALA A 60 -15.39 2.64 -19.42
N LEU A 61 -14.22 2.96 -18.86
CA LEU A 61 -13.44 4.16 -19.18
C LEU A 61 -12.32 3.89 -20.19
N SER A 62 -12.20 2.67 -20.75
CA SER A 62 -11.25 2.39 -21.82
C SER A 62 -11.72 3.04 -23.13
N GLY A 63 -10.99 4.06 -23.60
CA GLY A 63 -11.35 4.86 -24.78
C GLY A 63 -10.45 6.08 -24.97
N ASN A 64 -10.89 7.07 -25.75
CA ASN A 64 -10.16 8.33 -25.95
C ASN A 64 -9.95 9.05 -24.60
N GLY A 65 -8.69 9.28 -24.22
CA GLY A 65 -8.31 9.86 -22.92
C GLY A 65 -7.83 8.84 -21.88
N GLN A 66 -7.58 7.59 -22.28
CA GLN A 66 -7.04 6.55 -21.40
C GLN A 66 -5.72 6.95 -20.73
N ASP A 67 -4.85 7.68 -21.42
CA ASP A 67 -3.55 8.10 -20.89
C ASP A 67 -3.69 9.16 -19.79
N VAL A 68 -4.56 10.17 -20.00
CA VAL A 68 -4.92 11.17 -18.97
C VAL A 68 -5.59 10.52 -17.76
N PHE A 69 -6.52 9.59 -17.99
CA PHE A 69 -7.18 8.86 -16.90
C PHE A 69 -6.18 8.02 -16.10
N SER A 70 -5.30 7.29 -16.81
CA SER A 70 -4.22 6.49 -16.24
C SER A 70 -3.26 7.35 -15.42
N ALA A 71 -2.84 8.50 -15.95
CA ALA A 71 -2.01 9.46 -15.23
C ALA A 71 -2.72 9.99 -13.96
N THR A 72 -4.02 10.27 -14.04
CA THR A 72 -4.82 10.73 -12.90
C THR A 72 -4.85 9.69 -11.79
N ILE A 73 -5.08 8.42 -12.12
CA ILE A 73 -5.05 7.30 -11.17
C ILE A 73 -3.68 7.18 -10.51
N LEU A 74 -2.60 7.27 -11.29
CA LEU A 74 -1.24 7.21 -10.75
C LEU A 74 -0.97 8.37 -9.80
N CYS A 75 -1.38 9.60 -10.14
CA CYS A 75 -1.27 10.76 -9.27
C CYS A 75 -2.05 10.56 -7.95
N ILE A 76 -3.29 10.06 -8.02
CA ILE A 76 -4.11 9.75 -6.84
C ILE A 76 -3.41 8.70 -5.99
N ALA A 77 -2.89 7.63 -6.59
CA ALA A 77 -2.20 6.57 -5.89
C ALA A 77 -0.92 7.08 -5.19
N VAL A 78 -0.14 7.96 -5.82
CA VAL A 78 1.05 8.57 -5.21
C VAL A 78 0.68 9.43 -4.01
N VAL A 79 -0.34 10.29 -4.15
CA VAL A 79 -0.82 11.14 -3.06
C VAL A 79 -1.35 10.28 -1.91
N MET A 80 -2.10 9.22 -2.21
CA MET A 80 -2.66 8.31 -1.22
C MET A 80 -1.57 7.51 -0.49
N LEU A 81 -0.55 6.99 -1.20
CA LEU A 81 0.61 6.33 -0.58
C LEU A 81 1.37 7.28 0.34
N GLY A 82 1.59 8.53 -0.11
CA GLY A 82 2.22 9.57 0.69
C GLY A 82 1.45 9.88 1.96
N TRP A 83 0.15 10.15 1.81
CA TRP A 83 -0.75 10.46 2.91
C TRP A 83 -0.81 9.32 3.93
N HIS A 84 -1.03 8.08 3.50
CA HIS A 84 -1.12 6.91 4.39
C HIS A 84 0.18 6.66 5.14
N THR A 85 1.32 6.74 4.45
CA THR A 85 2.64 6.56 5.08
C THR A 85 2.87 7.60 6.19
N ILE A 86 2.49 8.86 5.94
CA ILE A 86 2.63 9.95 6.92
C ILE A 86 1.62 9.77 8.07
N TRP A 87 0.37 9.42 7.74
CA TRP A 87 -0.71 9.25 8.72
C TRP A 87 -0.40 8.12 9.70
N MET A 88 0.04 6.96 9.21
CA MET A 88 0.44 5.82 10.04
C MET A 88 1.63 6.12 10.94
N THR A 89 2.58 6.95 10.46
CA THR A 89 3.72 7.39 11.26
C THR A 89 3.28 8.25 12.46
N ARG A 90 2.19 9.01 12.34
CA ARG A 90 1.66 9.87 13.42
C ARG A 90 0.68 9.15 14.34
N HIS A 91 -0.33 8.50 13.77
CA HIS A 91 -1.48 7.97 14.52
C HIS A 91 -1.37 6.48 14.82
N GLY A 92 -0.30 5.79 14.40
CA GLY A 92 -0.16 4.34 14.61
C GLY A 92 -0.16 3.94 16.10
N ARG A 93 0.37 4.79 17.00
CA ARG A 93 0.34 4.54 18.45
C ARG A 93 -1.06 4.72 19.05
N GLU A 94 -1.77 5.77 18.64
CA GLU A 94 -3.15 6.04 19.08
C GLU A 94 -4.07 4.91 18.62
N MET A 95 -3.98 4.51 17.35
CA MET A 95 -4.77 3.40 16.81
C MET A 95 -4.51 2.09 17.57
N ALA A 96 -3.25 1.80 17.94
CA ALA A 96 -2.94 0.63 18.77
C ALA A 96 -3.52 0.75 20.20
N GLY A 97 -3.55 1.96 20.77
CA GLY A 97 -4.19 2.27 22.05
C GLY A 97 -5.70 2.05 21.99
N ASP A 98 -6.36 2.60 20.98
CA ASP A 98 -7.81 2.49 20.77
C ASP A 98 -8.25 1.04 20.56
N MET A 99 -7.49 0.25 19.78
CA MET A 99 -7.79 -1.18 19.59
C MET A 99 -7.61 -1.98 20.88
N LYS A 100 -6.66 -1.58 21.74
CA LYS A 100 -6.48 -2.19 23.05
C LYS A 100 -7.61 -1.81 24.01
N ALA A 101 -8.02 -0.54 24.01
CA ALA A 101 -9.15 -0.04 24.81
C ALA A 101 -10.45 -0.74 24.41
N LEU A 102 -10.74 -0.81 23.11
CA LEU A 102 -11.90 -1.54 22.58
C LEU A 102 -11.91 -3.00 23.03
N GLY A 103 -10.76 -3.68 22.97
CA GLY A 103 -10.68 -5.06 23.43
C GLY A 103 -10.93 -5.20 24.94
N ALA A 104 -10.48 -4.25 25.76
CA ALA A 104 -10.76 -4.22 27.19
C ALA A 104 -12.26 -3.95 27.47
N GLU A 105 -12.89 -3.01 26.75
CA GLU A 105 -14.34 -2.75 26.84
C GLU A 105 -15.16 -4.01 26.51
N VAL A 106 -14.74 -4.78 25.49
CA VAL A 106 -15.39 -6.04 25.12
C VAL A 106 -15.25 -7.11 26.21
N VAL A 107 -14.09 -7.20 26.87
CA VAL A 107 -13.89 -8.12 28.00
C VAL A 107 -14.71 -7.72 29.22
N SER A 108 -14.82 -6.42 29.49
CA SER A 108 -15.61 -5.89 30.61
C SER A 108 -17.12 -5.99 30.41
N GLY A 109 -17.58 -6.32 29.20
CA GLY A 109 -19.00 -6.42 28.85
C GLY A 109 -19.65 -5.09 28.46
N GLU A 110 -18.91 -3.99 28.46
CA GLU A 110 -19.37 -2.66 28.03
C GLU A 110 -19.63 -2.60 26.51
N ARG A 111 -18.94 -3.44 25.72
CA ARG A 111 -19.11 -3.57 24.27
C ARG A 111 -19.42 -5.01 23.88
N SER A 112 -20.28 -5.17 22.88
CA SER A 112 -20.63 -6.49 22.35
C SER A 112 -19.54 -7.09 21.46
N LEU A 113 -19.51 -8.42 21.38
CA LEU A 113 -18.67 -9.16 20.42
C LEU A 113 -19.01 -8.81 18.95
N THR A 114 -20.24 -8.36 18.69
CA THR A 114 -20.65 -7.84 17.38
C THR A 114 -19.97 -6.51 17.04
N ALA A 115 -19.83 -5.60 18.01
CA ALA A 115 -19.13 -4.33 17.80
C ALA A 115 -17.65 -4.57 17.45
N MET A 116 -17.00 -5.50 18.13
CA MET A 116 -15.64 -5.95 17.79
C MET A 116 -15.56 -6.50 16.37
N ALA A 117 -16.50 -7.38 15.97
CA ALA A 117 -16.52 -7.95 14.63
C ALA A 117 -16.68 -6.88 13.54
N VAL A 118 -17.51 -5.86 13.78
CA VAL A 118 -17.68 -4.71 12.88
C VAL A 118 -16.39 -3.91 12.76
N VAL A 119 -15.71 -3.61 13.88
CA VAL A 119 -14.44 -2.87 13.85
C VAL A 119 -13.38 -3.65 13.08
N VAL A 120 -13.27 -4.97 13.30
CA VAL A 120 -12.36 -5.83 12.53
C VAL A 120 -12.74 -5.81 11.04
N ALA A 121 -14.03 -5.90 10.70
CA ALA A 121 -14.48 -5.85 9.33
C ALA A 121 -14.13 -4.53 8.64
N VAL A 122 -14.34 -3.39 9.32
CA VAL A 122 -14.02 -2.06 8.78
C VAL A 122 -12.51 -1.88 8.62
N ALA A 123 -11.71 -2.33 9.58
CA ALA A 123 -10.25 -2.29 9.47
C ALA A 123 -9.76 -3.11 8.27
N VAL A 124 -10.19 -4.38 8.16
CA VAL A 124 -9.80 -5.26 7.04
C VAL A 124 -10.32 -4.73 5.70
N LEU A 125 -11.53 -4.16 5.67
CA LEU A 125 -12.09 -3.52 4.48
C LEU A 125 -11.23 -2.34 4.04
N ARG A 126 -10.86 -1.44 4.95
CA ARG A 126 -10.01 -0.28 4.65
C ARG A 126 -8.69 -0.71 4.01
N GLU A 127 -7.95 -1.59 4.67
CA GLU A 127 -6.67 -2.10 4.15
C GLU A 127 -6.87 -2.83 2.81
N GLY A 128 -7.96 -3.58 2.67
CA GLY A 128 -8.30 -4.25 1.42
C GLY A 128 -8.61 -3.29 0.26
N VAL A 129 -9.31 -2.19 0.52
CA VAL A 129 -9.58 -1.15 -0.49
C VAL A 129 -8.29 -0.47 -0.93
N GLU A 130 -7.39 -0.18 0.01
CA GLU A 130 -6.08 0.37 -0.32
C GLU A 130 -5.27 -0.58 -1.21
N VAL A 131 -5.23 -1.87 -0.88
CA VAL A 131 -4.62 -2.90 -1.73
C VAL A 131 -5.19 -2.86 -3.15
N VAL A 132 -6.51 -2.83 -3.29
CA VAL A 132 -7.17 -2.79 -4.60
C VAL A 132 -6.74 -1.58 -5.42
N LEU A 133 -6.82 -0.38 -4.83
CA LEU A 133 -6.49 0.88 -5.50
C LEU A 133 -5.00 0.95 -5.89
N PHE A 134 -4.11 0.49 -5.01
CA PHE A 134 -2.68 0.49 -5.29
C PHE A 134 -2.27 -0.56 -6.32
N LEU A 135 -2.83 -1.77 -6.25
CA LEU A 135 -2.60 -2.79 -7.26
C LEU A 135 -3.06 -2.29 -8.64
N TYR A 136 -4.18 -1.59 -8.69
CA TYR A 136 -4.64 -0.98 -9.93
C TYR A 136 -3.66 0.09 -10.45
N GLY A 137 -3.14 0.98 -9.59
CA GLY A 137 -2.07 1.91 -9.98
C GLY A 137 -0.79 1.21 -10.47
N ILE A 138 -0.43 0.06 -9.90
CA ILE A 138 0.68 -0.76 -10.40
C ILE A 138 0.37 -1.37 -11.77
N ALA A 139 -0.86 -1.84 -11.99
CA ALA A 139 -1.28 -2.38 -13.28
C ALA A 139 -1.08 -1.36 -14.40
N VAL A 140 -1.52 -0.13 -14.14
CA VAL A 140 -1.39 1.00 -15.07
C VAL A 140 0.06 1.39 -15.29
N SER A 141 0.88 1.45 -14.24
CA SER A 141 2.26 1.92 -14.38
C SER A 141 3.19 0.92 -15.07
N THR A 142 3.09 -0.36 -14.70
CA THR A 142 4.11 -1.36 -15.06
C THR A 142 3.71 -2.22 -16.26
N HIS A 143 2.48 -2.06 -16.79
CA HIS A 143 1.89 -2.92 -17.83
C HIS A 143 2.15 -4.42 -17.57
N SER A 144 2.17 -4.80 -16.29
CA SER A 144 2.54 -6.13 -15.85
C SER A 144 1.42 -7.11 -16.17
N GLY A 145 1.77 -8.31 -16.67
CA GLY A 145 0.79 -9.36 -16.91
C GLY A 145 -0.02 -9.68 -15.63
N PRO A 146 -1.34 -9.91 -15.74
CA PRO A 146 -2.22 -10.16 -14.58
C PRO A 146 -1.71 -11.28 -13.66
N LEU A 147 -1.11 -12.32 -14.23
CA LEU A 147 -0.52 -13.44 -13.49
C LEU A 147 0.63 -13.01 -12.57
N ALA A 148 1.49 -12.10 -13.02
CA ALA A 148 2.61 -11.60 -12.22
C ALA A 148 2.13 -10.68 -11.08
N MET A 149 0.99 -10.01 -11.26
CA MET A 149 0.36 -9.23 -10.20
C MET A 149 -0.29 -10.13 -9.15
N LEU A 150 -1.09 -11.10 -9.59
CA LEU A 150 -1.74 -12.08 -8.73
C LEU A 150 -0.73 -12.90 -7.93
N GLY A 151 0.35 -13.36 -8.58
CA GLY A 151 1.43 -14.09 -7.90
C GLY A 151 2.11 -13.24 -6.83
N GLY A 152 2.42 -11.97 -7.14
CA GLY A 152 2.98 -11.03 -6.16
C GLY A 152 2.02 -10.75 -5.00
N GLY A 153 0.73 -10.52 -5.28
CA GLY A 153 -0.28 -10.30 -4.26
C GLY A 153 -0.50 -11.52 -3.36
N ALA A 154 -0.59 -12.71 -3.93
CA ALA A 154 -0.74 -13.95 -3.16
C ALA A 154 0.47 -14.20 -2.24
N LEU A 155 1.69 -13.96 -2.73
CA LEU A 155 2.90 -14.02 -1.91
C LEU A 155 2.90 -12.95 -0.80
N GLY A 156 2.44 -11.74 -1.11
CA GLY A 156 2.28 -10.67 -0.13
C GLY A 156 1.30 -11.04 0.98
N ILE A 157 0.14 -11.61 0.64
CA ILE A 157 -0.85 -12.11 1.62
C ILE A 157 -0.22 -13.21 2.47
N ALA A 158 0.41 -14.20 1.84
CA ALA A 158 1.02 -15.32 2.56
C ALA A 158 2.11 -14.84 3.53
N ALA A 159 3.02 -13.98 3.08
CA ALA A 159 4.11 -13.44 3.91
C ALA A 159 3.59 -12.52 5.03
N GLY A 160 2.63 -11.63 4.72
CA GLY A 160 2.06 -10.69 5.68
C GLY A 160 1.24 -11.41 6.75
N ALA A 161 0.43 -12.39 6.35
CA ALA A 161 -0.35 -13.22 7.28
C ALA A 161 0.56 -14.08 8.16
N ALA A 162 1.60 -14.71 7.58
CA ALA A 162 2.57 -15.49 8.34
C ALA A 162 3.30 -14.62 9.39
N LEU A 163 3.78 -13.45 8.99
CA LEU A 163 4.45 -12.53 9.92
C LEU A 163 3.52 -12.05 11.02
N SER A 164 2.30 -11.63 10.67
CA SER A 164 1.30 -11.17 11.65
C SER A 164 0.94 -12.26 12.65
N TRP A 165 0.82 -13.51 12.19
CA TRP A 165 0.55 -14.66 13.05
C TRP A 165 1.72 -14.98 13.99
N LEU A 166 2.96 -14.91 13.49
CA LEU A 166 4.18 -15.10 14.31
C LEU A 166 4.32 -14.03 15.38
N LEU A 167 4.01 -12.77 15.04
CA LEU A 167 3.98 -11.65 15.99
C LEU A 167 2.87 -11.84 17.04
N TYR A 168 1.66 -12.25 16.63
CA TYR A 168 0.55 -12.53 17.54
C TYR A 168 0.89 -13.63 18.55
N ARG A 169 1.58 -14.70 18.11
CA ARG A 169 2.01 -15.77 19.02
C ARG A 169 3.24 -15.41 19.87
N GLY A 170 3.87 -14.26 19.65
CA GLY A 170 5.08 -13.85 20.35
C GLY A 170 6.33 -14.69 20.00
N LEU A 171 6.31 -15.46 18.91
CA LEU A 171 7.47 -16.24 18.45
C LEU A 171 8.59 -15.35 17.90
N ILE A 172 8.23 -14.14 17.48
CA ILE A 172 9.13 -13.16 16.89
C ILE A 172 8.91 -11.82 17.60
N VAL A 173 10.00 -11.20 18.06
CA VAL A 173 10.00 -9.85 18.61
C VAL A 173 10.74 -8.93 17.65
N ILE A 174 10.04 -8.45 16.61
CA ILE A 174 10.58 -7.46 15.69
C ILE A 174 10.16 -6.06 16.14
N PRO A 175 11.09 -5.10 16.22
CA PRO A 175 10.73 -3.70 16.42
C PRO A 175 9.92 -3.20 15.21
N LEU A 176 8.60 -3.08 15.38
CA LEU A 176 7.66 -2.63 14.33
C LEU A 176 8.10 -1.31 13.69
N HIS A 177 8.68 -0.40 14.47
CA HIS A 177 9.20 0.88 13.96
C HIS A 177 10.29 0.72 12.89
N ARG A 178 11.13 -0.33 12.96
CA ARG A 178 12.15 -0.60 11.93
C ARG A 178 11.51 -1.21 10.70
N LEU A 179 10.60 -2.15 10.90
CA LEU A 179 9.88 -2.80 9.81
C LEU A 179 9.11 -1.78 8.98
N PHE A 180 8.31 -0.92 9.62
CA PHE A 180 7.60 0.18 8.96
C PHE A 180 8.52 1.23 8.33
N ALA A 181 9.71 1.47 8.90
CA ALA A 181 10.66 2.38 8.29
C ALA A 181 11.23 1.82 6.98
N VAL A 182 11.56 0.53 6.94
CA VAL A 182 12.09 -0.13 5.74
C VAL A 182 11.01 -0.26 4.68
N THR A 183 9.82 -0.76 5.02
CA THR A 183 8.72 -0.88 4.06
C THR A 183 8.25 0.49 3.56
N GLY A 184 8.19 1.50 4.44
CA GLY A 184 7.85 2.87 4.06
C GLY A 184 8.86 3.50 3.10
N LEU A 185 10.16 3.21 3.25
CA LEU A 185 11.18 3.66 2.30
C LEU A 185 11.00 2.98 0.93
N LEU A 186 10.75 1.67 0.91
CA LEU A 186 10.49 0.94 -0.34
C LEU A 186 9.23 1.46 -1.05
N ILE A 187 8.20 1.80 -0.29
CA ILE A 187 6.98 2.41 -0.84
C ILE A 187 7.24 3.82 -1.36
N ALA A 188 8.10 4.61 -0.71
CA ALA A 188 8.48 5.92 -1.23
C ALA A 188 9.17 5.83 -2.60
N PHE A 189 10.01 4.81 -2.81
CA PHE A 189 10.59 4.55 -4.13
C PHE A 189 9.54 4.09 -5.16
N LEU A 190 8.61 3.23 -4.76
CA LEU A 190 7.52 2.78 -5.60
C LEU A 190 6.62 3.95 -6.02
N ALA A 191 6.24 4.82 -5.08
CA ALA A 191 5.45 6.03 -5.33
C ALA A 191 6.21 7.00 -6.25
N ALA A 192 7.51 7.21 -6.04
CA ALA A 192 8.33 8.01 -6.94
C ALA A 192 8.35 7.44 -8.37
N GLY A 193 8.39 6.11 -8.51
CA GLY A 193 8.28 5.45 -9.82
C GLY A 193 6.90 5.62 -10.47
N MET A 194 5.82 5.54 -9.69
CA MET A 194 4.47 5.81 -10.19
C MET A 194 4.31 7.27 -10.63
N ALA A 195 4.90 8.23 -9.90
CA ALA A 195 4.89 9.65 -10.26
C ALA A 195 5.67 9.93 -11.54
N SER A 196 6.84 9.30 -11.69
CA SER A 196 7.63 9.32 -12.93
C SER A 196 6.79 8.82 -14.12
N GLN A 197 6.09 7.70 -13.95
CA GLN A 197 5.23 7.14 -15.00
C GLN A 197 4.02 8.02 -15.31
N ALA A 198 3.41 8.67 -14.32
CA ALA A 198 2.33 9.63 -14.54
C ALA A 198 2.81 10.83 -15.36
N ALA A 199 3.98 11.38 -15.02
CA ALA A 199 4.61 12.45 -15.78
C ALA A 199 4.95 12.01 -17.21
N ALA A 200 5.32 10.74 -17.41
CA ALA A 200 5.56 10.17 -18.72
C ALA A 200 4.33 10.19 -19.63
N LEU A 201 3.20 9.73 -19.10
CA LEU A 201 1.93 9.68 -19.83
C LEU A 201 1.47 11.09 -20.21
N LEU A 202 1.54 12.03 -19.27
CA LEU A 202 1.18 13.43 -19.53
C LEU A 202 2.11 14.12 -20.53
N ALA A 203 3.40 13.78 -20.55
CA ALA A 203 4.33 14.31 -21.55
C ALA A 203 4.13 13.68 -22.94
N GLY A 204 3.65 12.44 -23.01
CA GLY A 204 3.29 11.77 -24.26
C GLY A 204 2.08 12.42 -24.95
N ASP A 205 1.14 12.93 -24.16
CA ASP A 205 -0.08 13.63 -24.61
C ASP A 205 0.13 15.15 -24.84
N ASP A 206 1.37 15.63 -24.82
CA ASP A 206 1.75 17.06 -24.97
C ASP A 206 1.13 17.99 -23.90
N LEU A 207 0.65 17.42 -22.78
CA LEU A 207 0.12 18.15 -21.63
C LEU A 207 1.23 18.67 -20.70
N LEU A 208 2.40 18.02 -20.70
CA LEU A 208 3.58 18.46 -19.97
C LEU A 208 4.80 18.57 -20.89
N PRO A 209 5.63 19.62 -20.75
CA PRO A 209 6.89 19.69 -21.47
C PRO A 209 7.80 18.54 -20.99
N ALA A 210 8.30 17.73 -21.93
CA ALA A 210 9.14 16.59 -21.61
C ALA A 210 10.49 16.98 -20.98
N PHE A 211 10.93 18.23 -21.15
CA PHE A 211 12.26 18.72 -20.76
C PHE A 211 13.39 17.84 -21.31
N GLY A 212 13.29 17.49 -22.59
CA GLY A 212 14.19 16.56 -23.28
C GLY A 212 13.64 15.13 -23.28
N TYR A 213 13.63 14.53 -24.46
CA TYR A 213 13.37 13.11 -24.66
C TYR A 213 14.75 12.43 -24.66
N GLU A 214 15.04 11.57 -23.67
CA GLU A 214 16.32 10.87 -23.51
C GLU A 214 17.48 11.71 -22.95
N ILE A 215 17.42 12.05 -21.65
CA ILE A 215 18.53 12.76 -20.96
C ILE A 215 19.82 11.92 -20.90
N TRP A 216 19.67 10.60 -20.78
CA TRP A 216 20.78 9.66 -20.82
C TRP A 216 20.33 8.31 -21.39
N ASP A 217 21.27 7.50 -21.84
CA ASP A 217 21.05 6.10 -22.24
C ASP A 217 21.86 5.16 -21.32
N THR A 218 21.15 4.43 -20.44
CA THR A 218 21.76 3.43 -19.53
C THR A 218 21.45 2.00 -19.96
N SER A 219 20.94 1.81 -21.19
CA SER A 219 20.58 0.50 -21.74
C SER A 219 21.77 -0.47 -21.79
N TRP A 220 22.99 0.06 -21.88
CA TRP A 220 24.24 -0.71 -21.88
C TRP A 220 24.53 -1.40 -20.54
N LEU A 221 24.05 -0.83 -19.42
CA LEU A 221 24.27 -1.36 -18.07
C LEU A 221 23.05 -2.13 -17.56
N LEU A 222 21.85 -1.59 -17.78
CA LEU A 222 20.59 -2.20 -17.35
C LEU A 222 19.47 -1.84 -18.33
N SER A 223 19.15 -2.76 -19.24
CA SER A 223 18.05 -2.57 -20.19
C SER A 223 16.70 -2.80 -19.55
N ASP A 224 15.68 -2.03 -19.97
CA ASP A 224 14.29 -2.17 -19.49
C ASP A 224 13.70 -3.57 -19.75
N GLY A 225 14.24 -4.31 -20.72
CA GLY A 225 13.81 -5.68 -21.05
C GLY A 225 14.35 -6.77 -20.11
N SER A 226 15.45 -6.51 -19.39
CA SER A 226 16.07 -7.48 -18.49
C SER A 226 15.21 -7.74 -17.25
N MET A 227 15.35 -8.91 -16.60
CA MET A 227 14.62 -9.18 -15.35
C MET A 227 15.01 -8.19 -14.24
N LEU A 228 16.29 -7.82 -14.17
CA LEU A 228 16.80 -6.83 -13.22
C LEU A 228 16.34 -5.41 -13.56
N GLY A 229 16.30 -5.04 -14.84
CA GLY A 229 15.75 -3.75 -15.31
C GLY A 229 14.27 -3.60 -14.97
N ARG A 230 13.46 -4.64 -15.21
CA ARG A 230 12.04 -4.64 -14.79
C ARG A 230 11.86 -4.60 -13.28
N ALA A 231 12.73 -5.26 -12.51
CA ALA A 231 12.72 -5.17 -11.06
C ALA A 231 13.09 -3.76 -10.59
N ALA A 232 14.11 -3.14 -11.18
CA ALA A 232 14.53 -1.78 -10.88
C ALA A 232 13.47 -0.74 -11.29
N LYS A 233 12.82 -0.93 -12.44
CA LYS A 233 11.68 -0.13 -12.89
C LYS A 233 10.51 -0.23 -11.93
N ALA A 234 10.18 -1.45 -11.49
CA ALA A 234 9.08 -1.68 -10.56
C ALA A 234 9.36 -1.20 -9.12
N LEU A 235 10.61 -1.24 -8.65
CA LEU A 235 10.98 -0.83 -7.29
C LEU A 235 11.32 0.64 -7.20
N PHE A 236 12.07 1.15 -8.17
CA PHE A 236 12.69 2.46 -8.13
C PHE A 236 12.20 3.38 -9.25
N GLY A 237 11.28 2.96 -10.13
CA GLY A 237 10.87 3.80 -11.26
C GLY A 237 11.96 4.02 -12.30
N TYR A 238 12.97 3.15 -12.33
CA TYR A 238 14.06 3.22 -13.30
C TYR A 238 13.55 3.13 -14.74
N SER A 239 14.11 3.98 -15.61
CA SER A 239 13.97 3.88 -17.05
C SER A 239 15.35 4.00 -17.68
N ASP A 240 15.64 3.13 -18.63
CA ASP A 240 16.89 3.16 -19.41
C ASP A 240 17.05 4.44 -20.25
N ARG A 241 15.93 5.11 -20.59
CA ARG A 241 15.87 6.39 -21.33
C ARG A 241 14.86 7.37 -20.72
N PRO A 242 15.19 8.05 -19.61
CA PRO A 242 14.25 8.91 -18.93
C PRO A 242 14.10 10.27 -19.60
N MET A 243 12.89 10.82 -19.51
CA MET A 243 12.60 12.24 -19.81
C MET A 243 12.96 13.14 -18.63
N GLY A 244 13.21 14.42 -18.87
CA GLY A 244 13.51 15.38 -17.79
C GLY A 244 12.41 15.51 -16.77
N ILE A 245 11.16 15.57 -17.24
CA ILE A 245 10.00 15.65 -16.35
C ILE A 245 9.83 14.41 -15.46
N GLN A 246 10.20 13.22 -15.96
CA GLN A 246 10.16 11.98 -15.20
C GLN A 246 11.14 12.01 -14.03
N LEU A 247 12.38 12.47 -14.26
CA LEU A 247 13.39 12.60 -13.21
C LEU A 247 12.98 13.63 -12.15
N MET A 248 12.40 14.76 -12.58
CA MET A 248 11.88 15.77 -11.67
C MET A 248 10.72 15.25 -10.82
N ALA A 249 9.76 14.55 -11.44
CA ALA A 249 8.63 13.95 -10.74
C ALA A 249 9.09 12.87 -9.74
N TRP A 250 10.05 12.03 -10.14
CA TRP A 250 10.65 11.01 -9.29
C TRP A 250 11.36 11.62 -8.08
N GLY A 251 12.32 12.53 -8.33
CA GLY A 251 13.12 13.16 -7.29
C GLY A 251 12.28 14.03 -6.35
N GLY A 252 11.34 14.79 -6.92
CA GLY A 252 10.39 15.61 -6.17
C GLY A 252 9.53 14.76 -5.22
N THR A 253 8.95 13.66 -5.72
CA THR A 253 8.13 12.76 -4.91
C THR A 253 8.95 12.13 -3.78
N LEU A 254 10.16 11.67 -4.06
CA LEU A 254 11.03 11.06 -3.06
C LEU A 254 11.43 12.06 -1.96
N VAL A 255 11.81 13.28 -2.34
CA VAL A 255 12.15 14.35 -1.39
C VAL A 255 10.94 14.72 -0.55
N VAL A 256 9.77 14.91 -1.16
CA VAL A 256 8.54 15.26 -0.44
C VAL A 256 8.18 14.17 0.57
N MET A 257 8.14 12.90 0.15
CA MET A 257 7.76 11.79 1.05
C MET A 257 8.78 11.60 2.18
N THR A 258 10.08 11.67 1.90
CA THR A 258 11.12 11.51 2.93
C THR A 258 11.14 12.68 3.91
N VAL A 259 11.03 13.92 3.44
CA VAL A 259 10.96 15.11 4.29
C VAL A 259 9.68 15.09 5.13
N ALA A 260 8.52 14.83 4.52
CA ALA A 260 7.24 14.78 5.22
C ALA A 260 7.23 13.69 6.31
N THR A 261 7.77 12.50 6.01
CA THR A 261 7.89 11.41 7.00
C THR A 261 8.85 11.79 8.14
N ARG A 262 9.98 12.46 7.83
CA ARG A 262 10.92 12.93 8.88
C ARG A 262 10.29 14.01 9.76
N LEU A 263 9.52 14.94 9.18
CA LEU A 263 8.81 15.99 9.92
C LEU A 263 7.71 15.40 10.80
N ALA A 264 6.97 14.41 10.28
CA ALA A 264 5.94 13.69 11.03
C ALA A 264 6.51 12.97 12.26
N ARG A 265 7.71 12.39 12.16
CA ARG A 265 8.41 11.74 13.30
C ARG A 265 8.92 12.72 14.36
N ARG A 266 9.15 13.98 14.00
CA ARG A 266 9.72 15.00 14.89
C ARG A 266 8.69 15.73 15.74
N GLN A 267 7.41 15.65 15.38
CA GLN A 267 6.36 16.24 16.19
C GLN A 267 6.10 15.34 17.40
N PRO A 268 6.42 15.77 18.64
CA PRO A 268 6.04 15.01 19.82
C PRO A 268 4.51 14.88 19.84
N ALA A 269 4.02 13.67 20.12
CA ALA A 269 2.60 13.45 20.39
C ALA A 269 2.18 14.49 21.45
N ARG A 270 1.20 15.34 21.10
CA ARG A 270 0.67 16.29 22.08
C ARG A 270 0.05 15.46 23.22
N PRO A 271 0.37 15.80 24.48
CA PRO A 271 -0.13 15.08 25.64
C PRO A 271 -1.66 15.16 25.76
#